data_AF-A0A3L5TQX0-F1
#
_entry.id   AF-A0A3L5TQX0-F1
#
_cell.length_a   1.000
_cell.length_b   1.000
_cell.length_c   1.000
_cell.angle_alpha   90.00
_cell.angle_beta   90.00
_cell.angle_gamma   90.00
#
_symmetry.space_group_name_H-M   'P 1'
#
loop_
_entity.id
_entity.type
_entity.pdbx_description
1 polymer ?
#
loop_
_entity_poly.entity_id
_entity_poly.type
_entity_poly.pdbx_seq_one_letter_code
_entity_poly.pdbx_strand_id
1 'polypeptide(L)'
;MLNVMAYYISFLKTLSLKLNKHTIHFFYNEHTNDFALYTEAIKFFNHSESMVRIAVRTITLNVFKVEDKAMLRYIRDRTAAPYFSNLVWFIGNHILNVDLCVRHDADHQSRDRLADLVAEHLDHLHYLNDILCINIDTLNEVLTDQFLNRLLIPLYVYCLTMRKKHNGRQVITDIV
;
A
#
# COMPACT_ATOMS: atom_id res chain seq x y z
N MET A 1 20.52 15.72 1.12
CA MET A 1 19.07 15.60 0.83
C MET A 1 18.40 14.52 1.69
N LEU A 2 18.99 13.31 1.80
CA LEU A 2 18.51 12.21 2.68
C LEU A 2 18.20 12.65 4.12
N ASN A 3 19.06 13.45 4.74
CA ASN A 3 18.82 13.97 6.10
C ASN A 3 17.53 14.81 6.19
N VAL A 4 17.27 15.69 5.20
CA VAL A 4 16.09 16.57 5.20
C VAL A 4 14.80 15.77 5.04
N MET A 5 14.79 14.76 4.17
CA MET A 5 13.62 13.89 3.99
C MET A 5 13.33 13.04 5.22
N ALA A 6 14.36 12.49 5.87
CA ALA A 6 14.18 11.75 7.12
C ALA A 6 13.60 12.63 8.22
N TYR A 7 14.10 13.87 8.38
CA TYR A 7 13.52 14.83 9.31
C TYR A 7 12.08 15.20 8.95
N TYR A 8 11.80 15.40 7.66
CA TYR A 8 10.46 15.73 7.18
C TYR A 8 9.45 14.62 7.49
N ILE A 9 9.76 13.37 7.15
CA ILE A 9 8.90 12.22 7.43
C ILE A 9 8.75 11.98 8.94
N SER A 10 9.82 12.15 9.72
CA SER A 10 9.77 12.07 11.17
C SER A 10 8.87 13.16 11.78
N PHE A 11 8.92 14.37 11.21
CA PHE A 11 8.02 15.46 11.60
C PHE A 11 6.56 15.13 11.29
N LEU A 12 6.24 14.69 10.06
CA LEU A 12 4.88 14.26 9.72
C LEU A 12 4.40 13.12 10.63
N LYS A 13 5.27 12.14 10.93
CA LYS A 13 4.97 11.06 11.87
C LYS A 13 4.64 11.60 13.26
N THR A 14 5.43 12.55 13.76
CA THR A 14 5.21 13.19 15.07
C THR A 14 3.87 13.92 15.12
N LEU A 15 3.50 14.66 14.06
CA LEU A 15 2.19 15.30 13.95
C LEU A 15 1.05 14.27 13.94
N SER A 16 1.21 13.16 13.20
CA SER A 16 0.19 12.11 13.11
C SER A 16 -0.13 11.48 14.47
N LEU A 17 0.85 11.37 15.37
CA LEU A 17 0.66 10.83 16.72
C LEU A 17 -0.16 11.75 17.63
N LYS A 18 -0.33 13.02 17.25
CA LYS A 18 -1.15 13.99 17.98
C LYS A 18 -2.56 14.12 17.44
N LEU A 19 -2.89 13.41 16.35
CA LEU A 19 -4.21 13.42 15.77
C LEU A 19 -5.23 12.72 16.68
N ASN A 20 -6.35 13.39 16.88
CA ASN A 20 -7.55 12.87 17.50
C ASN A 20 -8.74 13.74 17.03
N LYS A 21 -9.94 13.41 17.48
CA LYS A 21 -11.17 14.11 17.09
C LYS A 21 -11.15 15.62 17.38
N HIS A 22 -10.37 16.08 18.36
CA HIS A 22 -10.26 17.50 18.69
C HIS A 22 -9.16 18.22 17.90
N THR A 23 -8.08 17.53 17.58
CA THR A 23 -6.91 18.14 16.91
C THR A 23 -6.96 18.03 15.38
N ILE A 24 -7.84 17.19 14.83
CA ILE A 24 -7.94 16.98 13.38
C ILE A 24 -8.20 18.27 12.59
N HIS A 25 -8.99 19.19 13.16
CA HIS A 25 -9.35 20.46 12.53
C HIS A 25 -8.18 21.45 12.38
N PHE A 26 -7.03 21.21 13.04
CA PHE A 26 -5.80 21.98 12.76
C PHE A 26 -5.13 21.57 11.45
N PHE A 27 -5.39 20.34 10.97
CA PHE A 27 -4.74 19.76 9.81
C PHE A 27 -5.68 19.53 8.63
N TYR A 28 -6.98 19.35 8.91
CA TYR A 28 -8.01 19.15 7.91
C TYR A 28 -9.00 20.32 7.91
N ASN A 29 -9.16 20.94 6.75
CA ASN A 29 -10.14 21.99 6.50
C ASN A 29 -11.26 21.47 5.58
N GLU A 30 -12.44 21.27 6.16
CA GLU A 30 -13.61 20.72 5.45
C GLU A 30 -14.12 21.63 4.33
N HIS A 31 -14.02 22.95 4.48
CA HIS A 31 -14.51 23.90 3.46
C HIS A 31 -13.67 23.88 2.19
N THR A 32 -12.37 23.68 2.33
CA THR A 32 -11.42 23.69 1.22
C THR A 32 -11.04 22.28 0.77
N ASN A 33 -11.47 21.24 1.50
CA ASN A 33 -11.02 19.86 1.31
C ASN A 33 -9.49 19.74 1.32
N ASP A 34 -8.84 20.47 2.21
CA ASP A 34 -7.39 20.45 2.37
C ASP A 34 -6.99 19.63 3.59
N PHE A 35 -6.11 18.65 3.38
CA PHE A 35 -5.53 17.82 4.44
C PHE A 35 -4.04 17.61 4.19
N ALA A 36 -3.27 18.69 4.37
CA ALA A 36 -1.85 18.72 4.02
C ALA A 36 -1.04 17.57 4.67
N LEU A 37 -1.24 17.30 5.97
CA LEU A 37 -0.51 16.24 6.67
C LEU A 37 -0.65 14.87 6.00
N TYR A 38 -1.89 14.49 5.64
CA TYR A 38 -2.17 13.19 5.02
C TYR A 38 -1.73 13.16 3.56
N THR A 39 -2.09 14.18 2.78
CA THR A 39 -1.79 14.24 1.35
C THR A 39 -0.30 14.34 1.05
N GLU A 40 0.48 15.06 1.86
CA GLU A 40 1.93 15.08 1.74
C GLU A 40 2.56 13.74 2.12
N ALA A 41 2.09 13.07 3.17
CA ALA A 41 2.64 11.78 3.59
C ALA A 41 2.45 10.68 2.53
N ILE A 42 1.27 10.57 1.92
CA ILE A 42 0.97 9.50 0.96
C ILE A 42 1.76 9.62 -0.35
N LYS A 43 2.38 10.78 -0.67
CA LYS A 43 3.31 10.90 -1.81
C LYS A 43 4.52 9.99 -1.68
N PHE A 44 4.88 9.61 -0.45
CA PHE A 44 6.06 8.78 -0.13
C PHE A 44 5.71 7.30 0.09
N PHE A 45 4.50 6.85 -0.25
CA PHE A 45 4.05 5.47 0.00
C PHE A 45 4.97 4.40 -0.64
N ASN A 46 5.54 4.72 -1.81
CA ASN A 46 6.49 3.90 -2.55
C ASN A 46 7.90 4.50 -2.56
N HIS A 47 8.35 5.02 -1.41
CA HIS A 47 9.73 5.49 -1.26
C HIS A 47 10.71 4.30 -1.28
N SER A 48 11.94 4.48 -1.78
CA SER A 48 12.95 3.41 -1.86
C SER A 48 13.37 2.87 -0.49
N GLU A 49 13.47 3.76 0.51
CA GLU A 49 13.80 3.39 1.89
C GLU A 49 12.61 2.77 2.63
N SER A 50 12.78 1.55 3.15
CA SER A 50 11.73 0.83 3.91
C SER A 50 11.25 1.62 5.12
N MET A 51 12.17 2.26 5.85
CA MET A 51 11.82 3.06 7.04
C MET A 51 10.86 4.21 6.72
N VAL A 52 10.99 4.83 5.53
CA VAL A 52 10.06 5.87 5.07
C VAL A 52 8.70 5.26 4.77
N ARG A 53 8.63 4.12 4.07
CA ARG A 53 7.37 3.41 3.82
C ARG A 53 6.66 3.03 5.13
N ILE A 54 7.40 2.52 6.12
CA ILE A 54 6.89 2.19 7.46
C ILE A 54 6.30 3.44 8.15
N ALA A 55 6.98 4.58 8.06
CA ALA A 55 6.49 5.84 8.63
C ALA A 55 5.21 6.30 7.93
N VAL A 56 5.13 6.24 6.59
CA VAL A 56 3.92 6.58 5.83
C VAL A 56 2.76 5.69 6.22
N ARG A 57 2.97 4.37 6.29
CA ARG A 57 1.95 3.40 6.77
C ARG A 57 1.45 3.79 8.16
N THR A 58 2.36 4.09 9.09
CA THR A 58 2.02 4.55 10.45
C THR A 58 1.16 5.82 10.41
N ILE A 59 1.55 6.82 9.61
CA ILE A 59 0.80 8.08 9.47
C ILE A 59 -0.60 7.81 8.95
N THR A 60 -0.75 7.02 7.88
CA THR A 60 -2.06 6.70 7.31
C THR A 60 -2.97 5.96 8.29
N LEU A 61 -2.44 4.99 9.05
CA LEU A 61 -3.21 4.27 10.06
C LEU A 61 -3.65 5.21 11.19
N ASN A 62 -2.78 6.11 11.64
CA ASN A 62 -3.13 7.12 12.64
C ASN A 62 -4.25 8.04 12.15
N VAL A 63 -4.18 8.46 10.88
CA VAL A 63 -5.21 9.29 10.25
C VAL A 63 -6.54 8.54 10.17
N PHE A 64 -6.55 7.31 9.66
CA PHE A 64 -7.77 6.52 9.51
C PHE A 64 -8.44 6.21 10.87
N LYS A 65 -7.66 6.05 11.94
CA LYS A 65 -8.18 5.81 13.30
C LYS A 65 -8.88 7.02 13.92
N VAL A 66 -8.78 8.22 13.33
CA VAL A 66 -9.49 9.40 13.85
C VAL A 66 -10.96 9.31 13.45
N GLU A 67 -11.83 9.23 14.46
CA GLU A 67 -13.29 9.18 14.30
C GLU A 67 -13.91 10.54 13.92
N ASP A 68 -13.48 11.10 12.78
CA ASP A 68 -14.06 12.31 12.20
C ASP A 68 -14.73 12.01 10.84
N LYS A 69 -16.04 12.23 10.77
CA LYS A 69 -16.85 11.85 9.61
C LYS A 69 -16.55 12.68 8.37
N ALA A 70 -16.23 13.96 8.53
CA ALA A 70 -15.95 14.84 7.40
C ALA A 70 -14.62 14.46 6.75
N MET A 71 -13.59 14.23 7.56
CA MET A 71 -12.28 13.78 7.12
C MET A 71 -12.33 12.39 6.47
N LEU A 72 -13.02 11.41 7.08
CA LEU A 72 -13.13 10.06 6.49
C LEU A 72 -13.86 10.09 5.14
N ARG A 73 -14.88 10.93 5.00
CA ARG A 73 -15.58 11.15 3.73
C ARG A 73 -14.65 11.75 2.68
N TYR A 74 -13.85 12.74 3.05
CA TYR A 74 -12.83 13.32 2.18
C TYR A 74 -11.85 12.24 1.70
N ILE A 75 -11.31 11.42 2.61
CA ILE A 75 -10.37 10.35 2.25
C ILE A 75 -11.01 9.39 1.27
N ARG A 76 -12.22 8.89 1.57
CA ARG A 76 -12.96 7.99 0.69
C ARG A 76 -13.16 8.60 -0.70
N ASP A 77 -13.64 9.83 -0.77
CA ASP A 77 -14.07 10.46 -2.04
C ASP A 77 -12.92 11.00 -2.88
N ARG A 78 -11.79 11.36 -2.26
CA ARG A 78 -10.68 12.04 -2.95
C ARG A 78 -9.43 11.21 -3.11
N THR A 79 -9.10 10.34 -2.15
CA THR A 79 -7.76 9.74 -2.09
C THR A 79 -7.76 8.22 -2.00
N ALA A 80 -8.78 7.59 -1.43
CA ALA A 80 -8.78 6.15 -1.16
C ALA A 80 -8.60 5.32 -2.43
N ALA A 81 -9.41 5.58 -3.47
CA ALA A 81 -9.33 4.86 -4.74
C ALA A 81 -7.95 4.96 -5.42
N PRO A 82 -7.38 6.16 -5.70
CA PRO A 82 -6.06 6.25 -6.32
C PRO A 82 -4.94 5.72 -5.41
N TYR A 83 -5.02 5.95 -4.10
CA TYR A 83 -4.02 5.45 -3.16
C TYR A 83 -4.00 3.91 -3.10
N PHE A 84 -5.17 3.27 -2.91
CA PHE A 84 -5.27 1.81 -2.86
C PHE A 84 -4.98 1.17 -4.21
N SER A 85 -5.40 1.76 -5.33
CA SER A 85 -5.02 1.27 -6.66
C SER A 85 -3.50 1.23 -6.84
N ASN A 86 -2.79 2.30 -6.45
CA ASN A 86 -1.33 2.36 -6.53
C ASN A 86 -0.64 1.38 -5.58
N LEU A 87 -1.18 1.21 -4.37
CA LEU A 87 -0.69 0.24 -3.39
C LEU A 87 -0.82 -1.20 -3.91
N VAL A 88 -2.00 -1.55 -4.45
CA VAL A 88 -2.27 -2.88 -5.01
C VAL A 88 -1.39 -3.15 -6.24
N TRP A 89 -1.22 -2.16 -7.12
CA TRP A 89 -0.29 -2.25 -8.24
C TRP A 89 1.15 -2.49 -7.78
N PHE A 90 1.60 -1.77 -6.75
CA PHE A 90 2.93 -1.96 -6.17
C PHE A 90 3.11 -3.39 -5.63
N ILE A 91 2.12 -3.92 -4.92
CA ILE A 91 2.13 -5.31 -4.43
C ILE A 91 2.21 -6.30 -5.59
N GLY A 92 1.48 -6.05 -6.68
CA GLY A 92 1.55 -6.86 -7.89
C GLY A 92 2.95 -6.92 -8.50
N ASN A 93 3.63 -5.78 -8.63
CA ASN A 93 5.02 -5.75 -9.09
C ASN A 93 5.97 -6.48 -8.14
N HIS A 94 5.73 -6.39 -6.84
CA HIS A 94 6.53 -7.11 -5.84
C HIS A 94 6.39 -8.63 -6.00
N ILE A 95 5.18 -9.12 -6.25
CA ILE A 95 4.93 -10.55 -6.57
C ILE A 95 5.71 -10.98 -7.82
N LEU A 96 5.79 -10.15 -8.86
CA LEU A 96 6.58 -10.45 -10.06
C LEU A 96 8.08 -10.55 -9.74
N ASN A 97 8.60 -9.68 -8.86
CA ASN A 97 10.00 -9.77 -8.41
C ASN A 97 10.26 -11.07 -7.62
N VAL A 98 9.30 -11.52 -6.81
CA VAL A 98 9.36 -12.81 -6.13
C VAL A 98 9.38 -13.96 -7.14
N ASP A 99 8.46 -13.99 -8.12
CA ASP A 99 8.41 -15.03 -9.16
C ASP A 99 9.70 -15.09 -9.98
N LEU A 100 10.26 -13.95 -10.37
CA LEU A 100 11.56 -13.87 -11.05
C LEU A 100 12.68 -14.43 -10.18
N CYS A 101 12.74 -14.08 -8.90
CA CYS A 101 13.75 -14.59 -7.98
C CYS A 101 13.67 -16.12 -7.87
N VAL A 102 12.46 -16.68 -7.76
CA VAL A 102 12.24 -18.14 -7.68
C VAL A 102 12.65 -18.85 -8.96
N ARG A 103 12.32 -18.30 -10.13
CA ARG A 103 12.64 -18.93 -11.43
C ARG A 103 14.12 -18.92 -11.78
N HIS A 104 14.86 -17.92 -11.28
CA HIS A 104 16.28 -17.77 -11.54
C HIS A 104 17.18 -18.37 -10.44
N ASP A 105 16.61 -18.96 -9.37
CA ASP A 105 17.36 -19.56 -8.25
C ASP A 105 17.92 -20.96 -8.57
N ALA A 106 18.57 -21.11 -9.73
CA ALA A 106 19.19 -22.37 -10.16
C ALA A 106 20.39 -22.77 -9.27
N ASP A 107 21.07 -21.81 -8.64
CA ASP A 107 22.36 -22.02 -7.96
C ASP A 107 22.30 -21.95 -6.42
N HIS A 108 21.12 -21.91 -5.79
CA HIS A 108 20.94 -21.81 -4.32
C HIS A 108 21.61 -20.60 -3.64
N GLN A 109 22.15 -19.65 -4.42
CA GLN A 109 22.78 -18.42 -3.93
C GLN A 109 21.75 -17.32 -3.59
N SER A 110 20.46 -17.53 -3.90
CA SER A 110 19.42 -16.48 -3.79
C SER A 110 18.50 -16.62 -2.57
N ARG A 111 18.73 -17.59 -1.67
CA ARG A 111 17.82 -17.87 -0.55
C ARG A 111 17.60 -16.68 0.36
N ASP A 112 18.67 -15.97 0.73
CA ASP A 112 18.57 -14.79 1.60
C ASP A 112 17.80 -13.66 0.91
N ARG A 113 18.06 -13.44 -0.39
CA ARG A 113 17.31 -12.47 -1.20
C ARG A 113 15.83 -12.82 -1.33
N LEU A 114 15.51 -14.10 -1.54
CA LEU A 114 14.13 -14.55 -1.59
C LEU A 114 13.42 -14.35 -0.24
N ALA A 115 14.11 -14.65 0.87
CA ALA A 115 13.59 -14.42 2.21
C ALA A 115 13.28 -12.92 2.44
N ASP A 116 14.18 -12.03 2.04
CA ASP A 116 13.96 -10.58 2.14
C ASP A 116 12.76 -10.12 1.29
N LEU A 117 12.62 -10.62 0.06
CA LEU A 117 11.48 -10.31 -0.80
C LEU A 117 10.16 -10.83 -0.19
N VAL A 118 10.14 -12.05 0.32
CA VAL A 118 8.94 -12.60 0.96
C VAL A 118 8.57 -11.82 2.22
N ALA A 119 9.55 -11.41 3.03
CA ALA A 119 9.32 -10.59 4.20
C ALA A 119 8.73 -9.23 3.83
N GLU A 120 9.26 -8.56 2.81
CA GLU A 120 8.72 -7.29 2.33
C GLU A 120 7.29 -7.47 1.78
N HIS A 121 7.03 -8.55 1.04
CA HIS A 121 5.69 -8.87 0.55
C HIS A 121 4.69 -9.06 1.72
N LEU A 122 5.11 -9.77 2.77
CA LEU A 122 4.30 -10.00 3.96
C LEU A 122 4.01 -8.68 4.70
N ASP A 123 4.97 -7.75 4.78
CA ASP A 123 4.76 -6.42 5.36
C ASP A 123 3.66 -5.63 4.63
N HIS A 124 3.52 -5.80 3.30
CA HIS A 124 2.43 -5.20 2.56
C HIS A 124 1.08 -5.81 2.94
N LEU A 125 1.00 -7.13 3.04
CA LEU A 125 -0.23 -7.82 3.43
C LEU A 125 -0.65 -7.47 4.85
N HIS A 126 0.31 -7.37 5.78
CA HIS A 126 0.06 -6.89 7.13
C HIS A 126 -0.49 -5.46 7.14
N TYR A 127 0.05 -4.58 6.32
CA TYR A 127 -0.49 -3.21 6.21
C TYR A 127 -1.92 -3.17 5.65
N LEU A 128 -2.23 -3.99 4.63
CA LEU A 128 -3.61 -4.11 4.14
C LEU A 128 -4.55 -4.62 5.24
N ASN A 129 -4.13 -5.65 5.96
CA ASN A 129 -4.87 -6.19 7.09
C ASN A 129 -5.09 -5.15 8.19
N ASP A 130 -4.05 -4.37 8.53
CA ASP A 130 -4.16 -3.31 9.53
C ASP A 130 -5.21 -2.26 9.13
N ILE A 131 -5.29 -1.87 7.84
CA ILE A 131 -6.35 -0.97 7.35
C ILE A 131 -7.72 -1.62 7.54
N LEU A 132 -7.89 -2.87 7.10
CA LEU A 132 -9.16 -3.59 7.20
C LEU A 132 -9.64 -3.71 8.66
N CYS A 133 -8.71 -3.99 9.59
CA CYS A 133 -8.97 -4.11 11.02
C CYS A 133 -9.32 -2.79 11.73
N ILE A 134 -9.16 -1.63 11.07
CA ILE A 134 -9.72 -0.37 11.60
C ILE A 134 -11.25 -0.41 11.55
N ASN A 135 -11.85 -1.26 10.71
CA ASN A 135 -13.30 -1.48 10.57
C ASN A 135 -14.05 -0.21 10.14
N ILE A 136 -13.52 0.49 9.13
CA ILE A 136 -14.24 1.58 8.46
C ILE A 136 -14.82 1.03 7.17
N ASP A 137 -16.12 0.69 7.18
CA ASP A 137 -16.81 -0.01 6.09
C ASP A 137 -16.53 0.60 4.73
N THR A 138 -16.63 1.92 4.62
CA THR A 138 -16.43 2.62 3.34
C THR A 138 -14.99 2.57 2.82
N LEU A 139 -13.98 2.48 3.69
CA LEU A 139 -12.60 2.30 3.27
C LEU A 139 -12.32 0.84 2.94
N ASN A 140 -12.89 -0.08 3.73
CA ASN A 140 -12.78 -1.53 3.50
C ASN A 140 -13.39 -1.91 2.16
N GLU A 141 -14.55 -1.37 1.80
CA GLU A 141 -15.18 -1.57 0.50
C GLU A 141 -14.26 -1.18 -0.65
N VAL A 142 -13.69 0.03 -0.61
CA VAL A 142 -12.77 0.51 -1.66
C VAL A 142 -11.50 -0.35 -1.70
N LEU A 143 -10.89 -0.64 -0.55
CA LEU A 143 -9.66 -1.45 -0.51
C LEU A 143 -9.90 -2.86 -1.03
N THR A 144 -10.98 -3.52 -0.58
CA THR A 144 -11.33 -4.87 -1.00
C THR A 144 -11.64 -4.93 -2.49
N ASP A 145 -12.37 -3.95 -3.04
CA ASP A 145 -12.60 -3.84 -4.49
C ASP A 145 -11.28 -3.75 -5.26
N GLN A 146 -10.39 -2.81 -4.88
CA GLN A 146 -9.10 -2.66 -5.54
C GLN A 146 -8.26 -3.94 -5.45
N PHE A 147 -8.17 -4.55 -4.27
CA PHE A 147 -7.34 -5.73 -4.04
C PHE A 147 -7.88 -6.97 -4.76
N LEU A 148 -9.19 -7.21 -4.72
CA LEU A 148 -9.80 -8.35 -5.40
C LEU A 148 -9.75 -8.19 -6.91
N ASN A 149 -10.26 -7.07 -7.43
CA ASN A 149 -10.48 -6.91 -8.87
C ASN A 149 -9.19 -6.59 -9.63
N ARG A 150 -8.24 -5.89 -9.02
CA ARG A 150 -6.98 -5.51 -9.71
C ARG A 150 -5.81 -6.45 -9.45
N LEU A 151 -5.87 -7.29 -8.42
CA LEU A 151 -4.76 -8.18 -8.08
C LEU A 151 -5.19 -9.63 -7.97
N LEU A 152 -6.05 -9.99 -7.00
CA LEU A 152 -6.32 -11.40 -6.73
C LEU A 152 -7.01 -12.10 -7.90
N ILE A 153 -8.10 -11.55 -8.44
CA ILE A 153 -8.82 -12.16 -9.56
C ILE A 153 -7.91 -12.31 -10.79
N PRO A 154 -7.19 -11.26 -11.27
CA PRO A 154 -6.22 -11.40 -12.36
C PRO A 154 -5.16 -12.48 -12.10
N LEU A 155 -4.58 -12.53 -10.90
CA LEU A 155 -3.58 -13.53 -10.53
C LEU A 155 -4.16 -14.94 -10.53
N TYR A 156 -5.36 -15.15 -9.95
CA TYR A 156 -6.02 -16.45 -9.95
C TYR A 156 -6.34 -16.92 -11.37
N VAL A 157 -6.88 -16.03 -12.21
CA VAL A 157 -7.14 -16.33 -13.63
C VAL A 157 -5.85 -16.69 -14.35
N TYR A 158 -4.77 -15.93 -14.13
CA TYR A 158 -3.46 -16.24 -14.69
C TYR A 158 -2.96 -17.61 -14.25
N CYS A 159 -2.94 -17.91 -12.94
CA CYS A 159 -2.50 -19.19 -12.42
C CYS A 159 -3.31 -20.37 -12.98
N LEU A 160 -4.64 -20.23 -13.06
CA LEU A 160 -5.53 -21.26 -13.59
C LEU A 160 -5.37 -21.47 -15.11
N THR A 161 -5.11 -20.40 -15.87
CA THR A 161 -4.92 -20.46 -17.33
C THR A 161 -3.50 -20.90 -17.71
N MET A 162 -2.47 -20.51 -16.95
CA MET A 162 -1.09 -20.97 -17.17
C MET A 162 -0.93 -22.46 -16.90
N ARG A 163 -1.67 -23.01 -15.93
CA ARG A 163 -1.72 -24.46 -15.70
C ARG A 163 -2.26 -25.23 -16.92
N LYS A 164 -3.11 -24.60 -17.76
CA LYS A 164 -3.52 -25.15 -19.06
C LYS A 164 -2.42 -25.02 -20.13
N LYS A 165 -1.67 -23.91 -20.15
CA LYS A 165 -0.54 -23.69 -21.09
C LYS A 165 0.69 -24.55 -20.81
N HIS A 166 0.88 -25.08 -19.61
CA HIS A 166 1.95 -26.06 -19.38
C HIS A 166 1.70 -27.42 -20.10
N ASN A 167 0.47 -27.63 -20.62
CA ASN A 167 0.13 -28.68 -21.60
C ASN A 167 0.18 -28.19 -23.07
N GLY A 168 0.56 -26.94 -23.34
CA GLY A 168 0.61 -26.36 -24.69
C GLY A 168 1.32 -24.99 -24.72
N ARG A 169 2.57 -24.99 -25.21
CA ARG A 169 3.55 -23.88 -25.40
C ARG A 169 3.04 -22.41 -25.41
N GLN A 170 3.73 -21.62 -24.58
CA GLN A 170 4.20 -20.20 -24.64
C GLN A 170 3.31 -19.01 -25.11
N VAL A 171 3.38 -17.92 -24.32
CA VAL A 171 3.98 -16.58 -24.56
C VAL A 171 3.31 -15.60 -23.57
N ILE A 172 4.12 -14.79 -22.88
CA ILE A 172 3.74 -13.78 -21.88
C ILE A 172 4.20 -12.43 -22.42
N THR A 173 3.28 -11.47 -22.56
CA THR A 173 3.63 -10.03 -22.66
C THR A 173 2.68 -9.09 -21.92
N ASP A 174 1.47 -9.50 -21.52
CA ASP A 174 0.51 -8.52 -20.98
C ASP A 174 0.07 -8.90 -19.56
N ILE A 175 0.88 -8.54 -18.57
CA ILE A 175 0.44 -8.43 -17.17
C ILE A 175 1.06 -7.14 -16.63
N VAL A 176 0.41 -6.03 -16.95
CA VAL A 176 0.25 -4.76 -16.21
C VAL A 176 -0.25 -3.71 -17.18
#